data_AF-A0A821GM69-F1
#
_entry.id   AF-A0A821GM69-F1
#
_cell.length_a   1.000
_cell.length_b   1.000
_cell.length_c   1.000
_cell.angle_alpha   90.00
_cell.angle_beta   90.00
_cell.angle_gamma   90.00
#
_symmetry.space_group_name_H-M   'P 1'
#
loop_
_entity.id
_entity.type
_entity.pdbx_description
1 polymer ?
#
loop_
_entity_poly.entity_id
_entity_poly.type
_entity_poly.pdbx_seq_one_letter_code
_entity_poly.pdbx_strand_id
1 'polypeptide(L)'
;YGDTAHFSVILQNQTDQSLLLHAGLRATNAKLLTSQTNQQVVGYSIVIQPSKRAALRFPVTTIHSGIARFQFVVSTTKNKTCAS
;
A
#
# COMPACT_ATOMS: atom_id res chain seq x y z
N TYR A 1 -15.05 18.21 7.76
CA TYR A 1 -14.35 16.95 7.38
C TYR A 1 -15.30 16.11 6.58
N GLY A 2 -14.79 15.39 5.59
CA GLY A 2 -15.63 14.71 4.62
C GLY A 2 -15.03 14.67 3.21
N ASP A 3 -13.99 15.47 2.96
CA ASP A 3 -13.24 15.37 1.70
C ASP A 3 -12.62 13.99 1.60
N THR A 4 -12.73 13.42 0.41
CA THR A 4 -12.15 12.12 0.06
C THR A 4 -10.99 12.35 -0.88
N ALA A 5 -9.94 11.55 -0.70
CA ALA A 5 -8.78 11.57 -1.56
C ALA A 5 -8.37 10.15 -1.94
N HIS A 6 -7.81 9.99 -3.13
CA HIS A 6 -7.20 8.74 -3.56
C HIS A 6 -5.69 8.86 -3.43
N PHE A 7 -5.13 8.28 -2.37
CA PHE A 7 -3.68 8.20 -2.22
C PHE A 7 -3.16 7.01 -3.05
N SER A 8 -2.36 7.27 -4.07
CA SER A 8 -1.84 6.23 -4.97
C SER A 8 -0.34 5.99 -4.74
N VAL A 9 0.05 4.73 -4.57
CA VAL A 9 1.45 4.31 -4.44
C VAL A 9 1.80 3.43 -5.63
N ILE A 10 2.87 3.76 -6.34
CA ILE A 10 3.38 2.97 -7.44
C ILE A 10 4.49 2.06 -6.93
N LEU A 11 4.30 0.75 -7.09
CA LEU A 11 5.32 -0.26 -6.82
C LEU A 11 5.89 -0.71 -8.16
N GLN A 12 7.22 -0.75 -8.26
CA GLN A 12 7.93 -1.14 -9.48
C GLN A 12 8.80 -2.36 -9.20
N ASN A 13 8.62 -3.40 -10.00
CA ASN A 13 9.51 -4.55 -10.03
C ASN A 13 10.57 -4.32 -11.11
N GLN A 14 11.82 -4.11 -10.69
CA GLN A 14 12.99 -3.97 -11.57
C GLN A 14 13.83 -5.25 -11.63
N THR A 15 13.30 -6.36 -11.14
CA THR A 15 13.94 -7.68 -11.20
C THR A 15 13.44 -8.46 -12.42
N ASP A 16 14.15 -9.55 -12.72
CA ASP A 16 13.83 -10.54 -13.75
C ASP A 16 12.84 -11.62 -13.26
N GLN A 17 12.42 -11.56 -12.00
CA GLN A 17 11.50 -12.52 -11.39
C GLN A 17 10.21 -11.85 -10.91
N SER A 18 9.13 -12.64 -10.84
CA SER A 18 7.90 -12.17 -10.20
C SER A 18 8.12 -11.99 -8.70
N LEU A 19 7.68 -10.85 -8.16
CA LEU A 19 7.76 -10.53 -6.74
C LEU A 19 6.39 -10.60 -6.09
N LEU A 20 6.26 -11.42 -5.04
CA LEU A 20 5.18 -11.30 -4.08
C LEU A 20 5.56 -10.22 -3.06
N LEU A 21 4.76 -9.16 -3.01
CA LEU A 21 4.92 -8.05 -2.10
C LEU A 21 3.76 -7.97 -1.12
N HIS A 22 4.07 -7.69 0.14
CA HIS A 22 3.10 -7.27 1.14
C HIS A 22 3.31 -5.77 1.40
N ALA A 23 2.29 -4.99 1.08
CA ALA A 23 2.29 -3.55 1.29
C ALA A 23 1.27 -3.17 2.35
N GLY A 24 1.62 -2.21 3.21
CA GLY A 24 0.76 -1.68 4.25
C GLY A 24 0.76 -0.17 4.26
N LEU A 25 -0.38 0.41 4.63
CA LEU A 25 -0.53 1.84 4.92
C LEU A 25 -1.07 2.00 6.33
N ARG A 26 -0.44 2.88 7.11
CA ARG A 26 -0.98 3.42 8.36
C ARG A 26 -1.23 4.93 8.21
N ALA A 27 -2.44 5.36 8.51
CA ALA A 27 -2.86 6.74 8.50
C ALA A 27 -3.04 7.28 9.93
N THR A 28 -2.78 8.56 10.12
CA THR A 28 -3.05 9.30 11.36
C THR A 28 -3.80 10.57 11.00
N ASN A 29 -4.86 10.90 11.75
CA ASN A 29 -5.84 11.96 11.40
C ASN A 29 -6.54 11.78 10.04
N ALA A 30 -6.49 10.56 9.49
CA ALA A 30 -7.28 10.11 8.35
C ALA A 30 -7.73 8.66 8.58
N LYS A 31 -8.82 8.28 7.94
CA LYS A 31 -9.33 6.90 7.89
C LYS A 31 -9.41 6.43 6.44
N LEU A 32 -9.18 5.15 6.24
CA LEU A 32 -9.36 4.50 4.95
C LEU A 32 -10.85 4.25 4.69
N LEU A 33 -11.25 4.41 3.43
CA LEU A 33 -12.59 4.10 2.95
C LEU A 33 -12.63 2.63 2.51
N THR A 34 -12.45 1.72 3.48
CA THR A 34 -12.61 0.27 3.29
C THR A 34 -14.00 -0.16 3.78
N SER A 35 -14.34 -1.44 3.63
CA SER A 35 -15.57 -2.03 4.19
C SER A 35 -15.60 -2.01 5.73
N GLN A 36 -14.48 -1.73 6.40
CA GLN A 36 -14.37 -1.69 7.85
C GLN A 36 -14.43 -0.24 8.34
N THR A 37 -15.32 0.03 9.29
CA THR A 37 -15.52 1.37 9.83
C THR A 37 -14.28 1.86 10.59
N ASN A 38 -13.88 3.11 10.34
CA ASN A 38 -12.77 3.80 11.02
C ASN A 38 -11.40 3.10 10.94
N GLN A 39 -11.17 2.30 9.89
CA GLN A 39 -9.89 1.64 9.72
C GLN A 39 -8.79 2.67 9.37
N GLN A 40 -7.70 2.68 10.14
CA GLN A 40 -6.53 3.54 9.90
C GLN A 40 -5.31 2.75 9.41
N VAL A 41 -5.43 1.43 9.30
CA VAL A 41 -4.39 0.52 8.82
C VAL A 41 -4.98 -0.42 7.78
N VAL A 42 -4.36 -0.55 6.61
CA VAL A 42 -4.74 -1.55 5.60
C VAL A 42 -3.49 -2.23 5.04
N GLY A 43 -3.64 -3.50 4.66
CA GLY A 43 -2.61 -4.27 3.99
C GLY A 43 -3.10 -4.88 2.68
N TYR A 44 -2.22 -4.98 1.70
CA TYR A 44 -2.44 -5.65 0.42
C TYR A 44 -1.30 -6.63 0.15
N SER A 45 -1.64 -7.77 -0.44
CA SER A 45 -0.68 -8.68 -1.07
C SER A 45 -0.80 -8.55 -2.57
N ILE A 46 0.31 -8.34 -3.27
CA ILE A 46 0.33 -8.15 -4.72
C ILE A 46 1.51 -8.89 -5.36
N VAL A 47 1.25 -9.55 -6.48
CA VAL A 47 2.30 -10.11 -7.33
C VAL A 47 2.58 -9.13 -8.46
N ILE A 48 3.84 -8.71 -8.61
CA ILE A 48 4.28 -7.84 -9.70
C ILE A 48 5.21 -8.64 -10.61
N GLN A 49 4.82 -8.80 -11.87
CA GLN A 49 5.60 -9.50 -12.90
C GLN A 49 6.93 -8.78 -13.19
N PRO A 50 7.95 -9.47 -13.75
CA PRO A 50 9.25 -8.88 -14.08
C PRO A 50 9.13 -7.60 -14.91
N SER A 51 9.92 -6.58 -14.58
CA SER A 51 9.94 -5.29 -15.29
C SER A 51 8.57 -4.60 -15.41
N LYS A 52 7.60 -4.94 -14.54
CA LYS A 52 6.27 -4.30 -14.48
C LYS A 52 6.11 -3.42 -13.25
N ARG A 53 5.03 -2.64 -13.27
CA ARG A 53 4.60 -1.77 -12.17
C ARG A 53 3.15 -2.05 -11.82
N ALA A 54 2.80 -1.80 -10.57
CA ALA A 54 1.43 -1.84 -10.07
C ALA A 54 1.12 -0.59 -9.27
N ALA A 55 -0.13 -0.15 -9.30
CA ALA A 55 -0.62 0.97 -8.52
C ALA A 55 -1.51 0.45 -7.39
N LEU A 56 -1.14 0.73 -6.15
CA LEU A 56 -2.00 0.55 -4.98
C LEU A 56 -2.76 1.85 -4.73
N ARG A 57 -4.07 1.76 -4.59
CA ARG A 57 -4.94 2.92 -4.35
C ARG A 57 -5.57 2.81 -2.98
N PHE A 58 -5.33 3.81 -2.14
CA PHE A 58 -5.84 3.91 -0.79
C PHE A 58 -6.84 5.08 -0.76
N PRO A 59 -8.15 4.82 -0.88
CA PRO A 59 -9.15 5.85 -0.71
C PRO A 59 -9.20 6.24 0.78
N VAL A 60 -9.11 7.52 1.09
CA VAL A 60 -9.04 8.04 2.46
C VAL A 60 -9.94 9.25 2.66
N THR A 61 -10.34 9.51 3.90
CA THR A 61 -10.99 10.75 4.31
C THR A 61 -10.40 11.26 5.63
N THR A 62 -10.42 12.57 5.84
CA THR A 62 -9.91 13.22 7.05
C THR A 62 -10.85 13.01 8.23
N ILE A 63 -10.28 12.88 9.43
CA ILE A 63 -11.08 12.77 10.67
C ILE A 63 -11.26 14.16 11.29
N HIS A 64 -10.17 14.91 11.48
CA HIS A 64 -10.13 16.27 12.02
C HIS A 64 -9.23 17.19 11.18
N SER A 65 -9.19 18.50 11.51
CA SER A 65 -8.42 19.52 10.79
C SER A 65 -7.00 19.48 11.28
N GLY A 66 -6.13 20.03 10.45
CA GLY A 66 -4.70 19.91 10.60
C GLY A 66 -4.17 18.80 9.71
N ILE A 67 -3.06 18.23 10.14
CA ILE A 67 -2.19 17.45 9.27
C ILE A 67 -2.54 15.97 9.38
N ALA A 68 -2.83 15.33 8.24
CA ALA A 68 -2.86 13.88 8.14
C ALA A 68 -1.45 13.35 7.85
N ARG A 69 -1.09 12.22 8.48
CA ARG A 69 0.20 11.55 8.29
C ARG A 69 -0.02 10.15 7.74
N PHE A 70 0.78 9.78 6.75
CA PHE A 70 0.71 8.49 6.06
C PHE A 70 2.07 7.80 6.15
N GLN A 71 2.08 6.54 6.61
CA GLN A 71 3.27 5.71 6.72
C GLN A 71 3.07 4.47 5.86
N PHE A 72 4.01 4.21 4.95
CA PHE A 72 3.99 3.08 4.04
C PHE A 72 5.04 2.06 4.43
N VAL A 73 4.67 0.79 4.36
CA VAL A 73 5.58 -0.33 4.51
C VAL A 73 5.41 -1.22 3.30
N VAL A 74 6.54 -1.69 2.74
CA VAL A 74 6.54 -2.70 1.68
C VAL A 74 7.58 -3.74 2.08
N SER A 75 7.20 -5.00 1.97
CA SER A 75 8.09 -6.13 2.22
C SER A 75 7.89 -7.18 1.13
N THR A 76 8.91 -8.00 0.93
CA THR A 76 8.86 -9.16 0.04
C THR A 76 9.32 -10.38 0.81
N THR A 77 8.75 -11.54 0.52
CA THR A 77 9.32 -12.80 0.97
C THR A 77 10.47 -13.14 0.02
N LYS A 78 11.67 -13.38 0.54
CA LYS A 78 12.80 -13.83 -0.30
C LYS A 78 12.37 -15.10 -1.04
N ASN A 79 12.40 -15.09 -2.37
CA ASN A 79 12.48 -16.32 -3.14
C ASN A 79 13.81 -17.00 -2.76
N LYS A 80 13.76 -18.22 -2.22
CA LYS A 80 14.96 -19.06 -2.12
C LYS A 80 15.42 -19.32 -3.55
N THR A 81 16.45 -18.61 -4.01
CA THR A 81 17.23 -19.08 -5.15
C THR A 81 17.99 -20.30 -4.67
N CYS A 82 17.55 -21.50 -5.09
CA CYS A 82 18.42 -22.66 -5.06
C CYS A 82 19.57 -22.37 -6.01
N ALA A 83 20.76 -22.18 -5.45
CA ALA A 83 22.00 -22.25 -6.22
C ALA A 83 22.11 -23.67 -6.76
N SER A 84 22.15 -23.77 -8.09
CA SER A 84 22.47 -24.95 -8.89
C SER A 84 23.87 -25.45 -8.62
#